data_AF-A0A524DUE3-F1
#
_entry.id   AF-A0A524DUE3-F1
#
_cell.length_a   1.000
_cell.length_b   1.000
_cell.length_c   1.000
_cell.angle_alpha   90.00
_cell.angle_beta   90.00
_cell.angle_gamma   90.00
#
_symmetry.space_group_name_H-M   'P 1'
#
loop_
_entity.id
_entity.type
_entity.pdbx_description
1 polymer ?
#
loop_
_entity_poly.entity_id
_entity_poly.type
_entity_poly.pdbx_seq_one_letter_code
_entity_poly.pdbx_strand_id
1 'polypeptide(L)'
;MRNTSWCMVVIVSLLVVGPMCPQTEAVAVPREGPYLDAINYNVISPVDFEVSRLQQGLIDLIGHSLDGDTAAALDGASDIEVSEHLLNGYGCFIINCQRYPLNMTAFRRAAASALDKDFVCQEVLDGQAEPLDSVVPKINPFSVEGQLSYNYYGGDGLRGIELLDAAGFADVDSDGYREAPDGSNLTVEIQYLET
;
A
#
# COMPACT_ATOMS: atom_id res chain seq x y z
N MET A 1 47.46 -46.92 -41.52
CA MET A 1 46.07 -46.72 -41.04
C MET A 1 46.04 -46.77 -39.51
N ARG A 2 45.97 -45.60 -38.86
CA ARG A 2 45.09 -45.30 -37.69
C ARG A 2 45.40 -43.89 -37.21
N ASN A 3 44.44 -43.00 -37.48
CA ASN A 3 44.27 -41.66 -36.92
C ASN A 3 43.95 -41.75 -35.42
N THR A 4 44.39 -40.75 -34.65
CA THR A 4 43.71 -40.17 -33.47
C THR A 4 44.55 -38.96 -33.03
N SER A 5 44.35 -37.79 -33.65
CA SER A 5 43.43 -36.70 -33.27
C SER A 5 43.67 -36.14 -31.85
N TRP A 6 44.19 -34.91 -31.83
CA TRP A 6 44.40 -34.07 -30.65
C TRP A 6 43.06 -33.51 -30.15
N CYS A 7 42.84 -33.51 -28.83
CA CYS A 7 41.78 -32.71 -28.20
C CYS A 7 42.45 -31.62 -27.35
N MET A 8 42.50 -30.41 -27.91
CA MET A 8 42.84 -29.19 -27.21
C MET A 8 41.63 -28.77 -26.37
N VAL A 9 41.73 -28.85 -25.05
CA VAL A 9 40.68 -28.39 -24.13
C VAL A 9 40.81 -26.88 -23.99
N VAL A 10 39.88 -26.13 -24.59
CA VAL A 10 39.71 -24.70 -24.38
C VAL A 10 38.69 -24.53 -23.25
N ILE A 11 39.16 -24.13 -22.07
CA ILE A 11 38.28 -23.71 -20.98
C ILE A 11 37.87 -22.27 -21.26
N VAL A 12 36.65 -22.09 -21.78
CA VAL A 12 36.01 -20.77 -21.86
C VAL A 12 35.48 -20.43 -20.48
N SER A 13 36.20 -19.60 -19.75
CA SER A 13 35.72 -18.99 -18.52
C SER A 13 34.65 -17.94 -18.85
N LEU A 14 33.39 -18.34 -18.77
CA LEU A 14 32.24 -17.43 -18.77
C LEU A 14 32.22 -16.67 -17.44
N LEU A 15 32.69 -15.42 -17.46
CA LEU A 15 32.36 -14.44 -16.42
C LEU A 15 30.88 -14.09 -16.57
N VAL A 16 30.05 -14.69 -15.71
CA VAL A 16 28.67 -14.24 -15.51
C VAL A 16 28.76 -12.88 -14.82
N VAL A 17 28.65 -11.82 -15.60
CA VAL A 17 28.38 -10.48 -15.08
C VAL A 17 27.00 -10.56 -14.45
N GLY A 18 26.94 -10.49 -13.11
CA GLY A 18 25.67 -10.41 -12.38
C GLY A 18 24.84 -9.22 -12.86
N PRO A 19 23.52 -9.19 -12.58
CA PRO A 19 22.67 -8.09 -13.03
C PRO A 19 23.28 -6.79 -12.54
N MET A 20 23.69 -5.96 -13.50
CA MET A 20 24.17 -4.62 -13.23
C MET A 20 23.06 -3.92 -12.46
N CYS A 21 23.36 -3.54 -11.21
CA CYS A 21 22.54 -2.56 -10.50
C CYS A 21 22.34 -1.40 -11.49
N PRO A 22 21.10 -1.01 -11.82
CA PRO A 22 20.89 0.13 -12.70
C PRO A 22 21.59 1.31 -12.05
N GLN A 23 22.68 1.77 -12.65
CA GLN A 23 23.23 3.06 -12.33
C GLN A 23 22.20 4.06 -12.82
N THR A 24 21.35 4.54 -11.92
CA THR A 24 20.61 5.78 -12.16
C THR A 24 21.69 6.82 -12.42
N GLU A 25 21.86 7.22 -13.68
CA GLU A 25 22.63 8.41 -14.01
C GLU A 25 22.03 9.53 -13.18
N ALA A 26 22.86 10.17 -12.36
CA ALA A 26 22.44 11.33 -11.61
C ALA A 26 22.00 12.38 -12.64
N VAL A 27 20.68 12.52 -12.81
CA VAL A 27 20.11 13.64 -13.56
C VAL A 27 20.66 14.88 -12.88
N ALA A 28 21.48 15.64 -13.61
CA ALA A 28 22.02 16.89 -13.12
C ALA A 28 20.84 17.82 -12.91
N VAL A 29 20.30 17.83 -11.68
CA VAL A 29 19.23 18.76 -11.30
C VAL A 29 19.84 20.15 -11.41
N PRO A 30 19.37 21.00 -12.34
CA PRO A 30 19.84 22.38 -12.42
C PRO A 30 19.67 23.00 -11.03
N ARG A 31 20.75 23.55 -10.47
CA ARG A 31 20.67 24.29 -9.21
C ARG A 31 20.10 25.69 -9.50
N GLU A 32 18.86 25.70 -9.95
CA GLU A 32 18.03 26.90 -9.93
C GLU A 32 17.47 27.02 -8.52
N GLY A 33 17.64 28.21 -7.91
CA GLY A 33 17.01 28.51 -6.63
C GLY A 33 15.48 28.50 -6.74
N PRO A 34 14.77 28.62 -5.62
CA PRO A 34 13.31 28.72 -5.67
C PRO A 34 12.88 29.92 -6.53
N TYR A 35 11.85 29.73 -7.37
CA TYR A 35 11.25 30.80 -8.17
C TYR A 35 10.42 31.80 -7.34
N LEU A 36 10.34 31.60 -6.01
CA LEU A 36 9.55 32.39 -5.07
C LEU A 36 10.47 33.14 -4.10
N ASP A 37 10.11 34.38 -3.77
CA ASP A 37 10.86 35.18 -2.80
C ASP A 37 10.59 34.76 -1.33
N ALA A 38 9.38 34.30 -1.02
CA ALA A 38 8.97 33.88 0.33
C ALA A 38 7.76 32.92 0.33
N ILE A 39 7.61 32.16 1.41
CA ILE A 39 6.42 31.34 1.71
C ILE A 39 5.88 31.76 3.08
N ASN A 40 4.61 32.14 3.15
CA ASN A 40 3.95 32.53 4.40
C ASN A 40 3.00 31.42 4.85
N TYR A 41 3.37 30.70 5.91
CA TYR A 41 2.53 29.67 6.50
C TYR A 41 1.50 30.27 7.46
N ASN A 42 0.22 30.21 7.09
CA ASN A 42 -0.88 30.66 7.92
C ASN A 42 -1.59 29.45 8.53
N VAL A 43 -1.68 29.39 9.87
CA VAL A 43 -2.49 28.37 10.55
C VAL A 43 -3.94 28.81 10.49
N ILE A 44 -4.71 28.16 9.64
CA ILE A 44 -6.12 28.43 9.40
C ILE A 44 -6.88 27.16 9.80
N SER A 45 -7.98 27.32 10.52
CA SER A 45 -8.83 26.22 10.95
C SER A 45 -10.23 26.78 11.21
N PRO A 46 -11.32 26.06 10.88
CA PRO A 46 -11.37 24.72 10.26
C PRO A 46 -11.17 24.73 8.74
N VAL A 47 -11.13 23.54 8.10
CA VAL A 47 -10.88 23.35 6.66
C VAL A 47 -11.81 24.18 5.77
N ASP A 48 -13.11 24.29 6.11
CA ASP A 48 -14.07 25.13 5.37
C ASP A 48 -13.62 26.60 5.26
N PHE A 49 -12.90 27.09 6.27
CA PHE A 49 -12.37 28.45 6.27
C PHE A 49 -11.14 28.57 5.37
N GLU A 50 -10.34 27.51 5.21
CA GLU A 50 -9.27 27.45 4.21
C GLU A 50 -9.82 27.51 2.80
N VAL A 51 -10.82 26.67 2.49
CA VAL A 51 -11.51 26.63 1.20
C VAL A 51 -12.07 27.99 0.84
N SER A 52 -12.77 28.64 1.77
CA SER A 52 -13.34 29.96 1.53
C SER A 52 -12.27 31.02 1.26
N ARG A 53 -11.13 30.97 1.96
CA ARG A 53 -10.01 31.91 1.75
C ARG A 53 -9.31 31.67 0.42
N LEU A 54 -9.20 30.41 -0.02
CA LEU A 54 -8.67 30.07 -1.34
C LEU A 54 -9.59 30.64 -2.44
N GLN A 55 -10.90 30.42 -2.33
CA GLN A 55 -11.90 30.97 -3.26
C GLN A 55 -11.93 32.50 -3.32
N GLN A 56 -11.57 33.18 -2.22
CA GLN A 56 -11.47 34.64 -2.14
C GLN A 56 -10.10 35.19 -2.60
N GLY A 57 -9.13 34.33 -2.95
CA GLY A 57 -7.77 34.73 -3.28
C GLY A 57 -6.97 35.30 -2.10
N LEU A 58 -7.34 34.93 -0.87
CA LEU A 58 -6.65 35.34 0.36
C LEU A 58 -5.50 34.41 0.76
N ILE A 59 -5.44 33.21 0.15
CA ILE A 59 -4.34 32.26 0.19
C ILE A 59 -4.16 31.68 -1.22
N ASP A 60 -2.95 31.21 -1.52
CA ASP A 60 -2.61 30.70 -2.85
C ASP A 60 -2.59 29.16 -2.92
N LEU A 61 -2.54 28.47 -1.78
CA LEU A 61 -2.38 27.02 -1.69
C LEU A 61 -2.96 26.45 -0.39
N ILE A 62 -3.68 25.33 -0.51
CA ILE A 62 -3.94 24.41 0.59
C ILE A 62 -2.93 23.25 0.45
N GLY A 63 -1.99 23.15 1.39
CA GLY A 63 -0.84 22.26 1.29
C GLY A 63 -1.04 20.85 1.86
N HIS A 64 -2.25 20.51 2.29
CA HIS A 64 -2.59 19.20 2.85
C HIS A 64 -3.68 18.52 2.01
N SER A 65 -3.88 17.23 2.22
CA SER A 65 -4.94 16.47 1.52
C SER A 65 -6.31 16.92 2.00
N LEU A 66 -7.24 17.08 1.05
CA LEU A 66 -8.65 17.32 1.30
C LEU A 66 -9.42 16.01 1.16
N ASP A 67 -10.54 15.87 1.87
CA ASP A 67 -11.52 14.83 1.58
C ASP A 67 -12.23 15.09 0.24
N GLY A 68 -12.88 14.07 -0.30
CA GLY A 68 -13.53 14.12 -1.62
C GLY A 68 -14.61 15.17 -1.73
N ASP A 69 -15.43 15.33 -0.69
CA ASP A 69 -16.50 16.32 -0.65
C ASP A 69 -15.94 17.76 -0.70
N THR A 70 -14.87 18.01 0.07
CA THR A 70 -14.22 19.32 0.12
C THR A 70 -13.48 19.64 -1.18
N ALA A 71 -12.81 18.64 -1.77
CA ALA A 71 -12.18 18.79 -3.08
C ALA A 71 -13.22 19.09 -4.17
N ALA A 72 -14.34 18.37 -4.18
CA ALA A 72 -15.44 18.60 -5.12
C ALA A 72 -16.08 19.98 -4.96
N ALA A 73 -16.05 20.59 -3.76
CA ALA A 73 -16.53 21.96 -3.55
C ALA A 73 -15.65 23.02 -4.25
N LEU A 74 -14.43 22.67 -4.64
CA LEU A 74 -13.53 23.51 -5.43
C LEU A 74 -13.67 23.30 -6.94
N ASP A 75 -14.36 22.23 -7.37
CA ASP A 75 -14.60 21.95 -8.79
C ASP A 75 -15.44 23.05 -9.44
N GLY A 76 -14.91 23.65 -10.50
CA GLY A 76 -15.58 24.69 -11.28
C GLY A 76 -15.17 26.13 -10.95
N ALA A 77 -14.31 26.35 -9.97
CA ALA A 77 -13.61 27.63 -9.84
C ALA A 77 -12.59 27.78 -10.98
N SER A 78 -12.68 28.84 -11.78
CA SER A 78 -11.82 29.03 -12.97
C SER A 78 -10.35 29.23 -12.63
N ASP A 79 -10.07 29.68 -11.41
CA ASP A 79 -8.76 30.14 -10.95
C ASP A 79 -8.13 29.19 -9.92
N ILE A 80 -8.75 28.01 -9.70
CA ILE A 80 -8.28 27.00 -8.74
C ILE A 80 -8.11 25.67 -9.47
N GLU A 81 -6.92 25.08 -9.30
CA GLU A 81 -6.62 23.73 -9.77
C GLU A 81 -6.64 22.76 -8.58
N VAL A 82 -7.43 21.70 -8.69
CA VAL A 82 -7.40 20.56 -7.77
C VAL A 82 -6.57 19.46 -8.42
N SER A 83 -5.53 19.00 -7.73
CA SER A 83 -4.67 17.91 -8.20
C SER A 83 -4.86 16.67 -7.33
N GLU A 84 -5.02 15.52 -8.00
CA GLU A 84 -5.20 14.23 -7.34
C GLU A 84 -4.02 13.31 -7.66
N HIS A 85 -3.34 12.86 -6.60
CA HIS A 85 -2.19 11.97 -6.71
C HIS A 85 -2.17 10.98 -5.56
N LEU A 86 -1.72 9.76 -5.84
CA LEU A 86 -1.47 8.77 -4.80
C LEU A 86 -0.37 9.28 -3.85
N LEU A 87 -0.64 9.16 -2.55
CA LEU A 87 0.33 9.47 -1.52
C LEU A 87 1.45 8.41 -1.51
N ASN A 88 2.66 8.83 -1.12
CA ASN A 88 3.72 7.89 -0.75
C ASN A 88 3.48 7.37 0.69
N GLY A 89 2.29 6.85 0.92
CA GLY A 89 1.75 6.39 2.19
C GLY A 89 0.52 5.51 1.96
N TYR A 90 0.04 4.85 3.01
CA TYR A 90 -1.13 3.97 2.94
C TYR A 90 -1.71 3.74 4.34
N GLY A 91 -3.02 3.45 4.40
CA GLY A 91 -3.65 2.88 5.59
C GLY A 91 -3.30 1.39 5.71
N CYS A 92 -3.05 0.91 6.93
CA CYS A 92 -2.79 -0.51 7.16
C CYS A 92 -3.22 -0.99 8.54
N PHE A 93 -3.46 -2.30 8.63
CA PHE A 93 -3.49 -3.00 9.91
C PHE A 93 -2.07 -3.42 10.29
N ILE A 94 -1.60 -2.95 11.43
CA ILE A 94 -0.31 -3.38 11.99
C ILE A 94 -0.57 -4.62 12.85
N ILE A 95 -0.07 -5.77 12.39
CA ILE A 95 -0.31 -7.05 13.05
C ILE A 95 0.84 -7.41 14.00
N ASN A 96 0.53 -7.54 15.29
CA ASN A 96 1.50 -8.00 16.29
C ASN A 96 1.77 -9.50 16.15
N CYS A 97 2.76 -9.86 15.34
CA CYS A 97 3.15 -11.24 15.06
C CYS A 97 3.79 -11.98 16.25
N GLN A 98 3.92 -11.37 17.44
CA GLN A 98 4.41 -12.03 18.66
C GLN A 98 3.27 -12.57 19.53
N ARG A 99 2.02 -12.17 19.28
CA ARG A 99 0.85 -12.59 20.06
C ARG A 99 0.06 -13.65 19.32
N TYR A 100 -0.41 -14.66 20.05
CA TYR A 100 -1.38 -15.61 19.52
C TYR A 100 -2.76 -14.94 19.37
N PRO A 101 -3.54 -15.21 18.29
CA PRO A 101 -3.24 -16.07 17.13
C PRO A 101 -2.47 -15.37 16.00
N LEU A 102 -2.19 -14.07 16.12
CA LEU A 102 -1.57 -13.22 15.10
C LEU A 102 -0.14 -13.66 14.70
N ASN A 103 0.53 -14.43 15.55
CA ASN A 103 1.82 -15.04 15.26
C ASN A 103 1.74 -16.15 14.18
N MET A 104 0.57 -16.74 13.97
CA MET A 104 0.38 -17.80 12.97
C MET A 104 0.26 -17.23 11.55
N THR A 105 1.12 -17.70 10.64
CA THR A 105 1.09 -17.30 9.22
C THR A 105 -0.24 -17.64 8.55
N ALA A 106 -0.84 -18.78 8.87
CA ALA A 106 -2.15 -19.17 8.35
C ALA A 106 -3.23 -18.15 8.75
N PHE A 107 -3.24 -17.74 10.03
CA PHE A 107 -4.17 -16.74 10.53
C PHE A 107 -4.02 -15.38 9.82
N ARG A 108 -2.79 -14.88 9.67
CA ARG A 108 -2.54 -13.61 8.97
C ARG A 108 -2.96 -13.65 7.50
N ARG A 109 -2.74 -14.79 6.83
CA ARG A 109 -3.18 -14.97 5.44
C ARG A 109 -4.70 -15.06 5.34
N ALA A 110 -5.35 -15.72 6.29
CA ALA A 110 -6.80 -15.76 6.35
C ALA A 110 -7.41 -14.37 6.57
N ALA A 111 -6.83 -13.57 7.47
CA ALA A 111 -7.23 -12.19 7.70
C ALA A 111 -7.03 -11.31 6.45
N ALA A 112 -5.89 -11.45 5.76
CA ALA A 112 -5.63 -10.74 4.51
C ALA A 112 -6.61 -11.13 3.40
N SER A 113 -6.95 -12.43 3.29
CA SER A 113 -7.97 -12.90 2.36
C SER A 113 -9.37 -12.39 2.74
N ALA A 114 -9.71 -12.26 4.02
CA ALA A 114 -11.06 -11.84 4.41
C ALA A 114 -11.35 -10.35 4.16
N LEU A 115 -10.32 -9.50 4.04
CA LEU A 115 -10.49 -8.06 3.84
C LEU A 115 -10.75 -7.74 2.36
N ASP A 116 -11.94 -7.27 2.05
CA ASP A 116 -12.28 -6.74 0.73
C ASP A 116 -11.77 -5.29 0.60
N LYS A 117 -10.57 -5.14 0.04
CA LYS A 117 -9.93 -3.84 -0.18
C LYS A 117 -10.58 -3.08 -1.32
N ASP A 118 -11.09 -3.77 -2.33
CA ASP A 118 -11.80 -3.12 -3.44
C ASP A 118 -13.05 -2.42 -2.90
N PHE A 119 -13.85 -3.11 -2.07
CA PHE A 119 -15.00 -2.50 -1.39
C PHE A 119 -14.58 -1.32 -0.51
N VAL A 120 -13.54 -1.47 0.32
CA VAL A 120 -13.07 -0.37 1.18
C VAL A 120 -12.64 0.85 0.36
N CYS A 121 -11.86 0.64 -0.70
CA CYS A 121 -11.38 1.72 -1.54
C CYS A 121 -12.49 2.42 -2.32
N GLN A 122 -13.47 1.66 -2.84
CA GLN A 122 -14.54 2.23 -3.67
C GLN A 122 -15.70 2.81 -2.86
N GLU A 123 -16.16 2.09 -1.83
CA GLU A 123 -17.42 2.42 -1.13
C GLU A 123 -17.19 3.13 0.21
N VAL A 124 -16.07 2.87 0.90
CA VAL A 124 -15.78 3.50 2.20
C VAL A 124 -14.93 4.76 2.05
N LEU A 125 -14.06 4.78 1.04
CA LEU A 125 -13.15 5.89 0.74
C LEU A 125 -13.53 6.63 -0.56
N ASP A 126 -14.75 6.42 -1.07
CA ASP A 126 -15.32 7.11 -2.24
C ASP A 126 -14.42 7.12 -3.48
N GLY A 127 -13.67 6.02 -3.70
CA GLY A 127 -12.74 5.89 -4.82
C GLY A 127 -11.44 6.69 -4.67
N GLN A 128 -11.22 7.39 -3.55
CA GLN A 128 -10.03 8.20 -3.29
C GLN A 128 -8.79 7.40 -2.87
N ALA A 129 -8.88 6.08 -2.89
CA ALA A 129 -7.80 5.19 -2.55
C ALA A 129 -7.73 4.01 -3.53
N GLU A 130 -6.54 3.42 -3.66
CA GLU A 130 -6.33 2.19 -4.40
C GLU A 130 -5.95 1.04 -3.46
N PRO A 131 -6.36 -0.21 -3.77
CA PRO A 131 -5.97 -1.36 -2.98
C PRO A 131 -4.45 -1.58 -3.07
N LEU A 132 -3.85 -2.02 -1.95
CA LEU A 132 -2.41 -2.22 -1.82
C LEU A 132 -2.12 -3.50 -1.02
N ASP A 133 -1.29 -4.39 -1.57
CA ASP A 133 -0.77 -5.58 -0.88
C ASP A 133 0.67 -5.42 -0.38
N SER A 134 1.45 -4.61 -1.08
CA SER A 134 2.84 -4.30 -0.77
C SER A 134 2.98 -3.48 0.51
N VAL A 135 4.06 -3.73 1.25
CA VAL A 135 4.49 -2.89 2.39
C VAL A 135 5.21 -1.61 1.95
N VAL A 136 5.24 -1.35 0.64
CA VAL A 136 5.83 -0.17 0.02
C VAL A 136 4.77 0.46 -0.89
N PRO A 137 4.48 1.77 -0.78
CA PRO A 137 3.43 2.43 -1.57
C PRO A 137 3.65 2.21 -3.08
N LYS A 138 2.57 2.04 -3.85
CA LYS A 138 2.62 1.71 -5.29
C LYS A 138 3.46 2.69 -6.12
N ILE A 139 3.41 3.99 -5.81
CA ILE A 139 4.17 5.02 -6.53
C ILE A 139 5.67 5.01 -6.24
N ASN A 140 6.10 4.27 -5.22
CA ASN A 140 7.50 4.21 -4.84
C ASN A 140 8.27 3.33 -5.83
N PRO A 141 9.45 3.77 -6.34
CA PRO A 141 10.23 2.98 -7.30
C PRO A 141 10.68 1.59 -6.80
N PHE A 142 10.70 1.37 -5.49
CA PHE A 142 11.04 0.08 -4.89
C PHE A 142 9.82 -0.82 -4.65
N SER A 143 8.62 -0.38 -5.00
CA SER A 143 7.41 -1.18 -4.80
C SER A 143 7.35 -2.35 -5.78
N VAL A 144 6.90 -3.49 -5.27
CA VAL A 144 6.60 -4.70 -6.04
C VAL A 144 5.10 -4.85 -6.32
N GLU A 145 4.30 -3.84 -5.99
CA GLU A 145 2.85 -3.86 -6.19
C GLU A 145 2.51 -4.16 -7.66
N GLY A 146 1.56 -5.08 -7.88
CA GLY A 146 1.15 -5.52 -9.22
C GLY A 146 2.13 -6.44 -9.95
N GLN A 147 3.29 -6.78 -9.36
CA GLN A 147 4.26 -7.71 -9.97
C GLN A 147 4.01 -9.18 -9.60
N LEU A 148 3.26 -9.44 -8.52
CA LEU A 148 2.88 -10.80 -8.12
C LEU A 148 1.75 -11.33 -9.00
N SER A 149 1.75 -12.64 -9.22
CA SER A 149 0.69 -13.31 -10.00
C SER A 149 -0.65 -13.44 -9.26
N TYR A 150 -0.72 -12.91 -8.03
CA TYR A 150 -1.88 -12.96 -7.15
C TYR A 150 -1.97 -11.66 -6.36
N ASN A 151 -3.16 -11.36 -5.87
CA ASN A 151 -3.43 -10.26 -4.93
C ASN A 151 -4.52 -10.67 -3.92
N TYR A 152 -4.78 -9.81 -2.94
CA TYR A 152 -5.84 -9.93 -1.94
C TYR A 152 -6.90 -8.82 -2.05
N TYR A 153 -7.12 -8.25 -3.24
CA TYR A 153 -7.91 -7.02 -3.36
C TYR A 153 -9.40 -7.23 -3.10
N GLY A 154 -10.05 -8.16 -3.81
CA GLY A 154 -11.51 -8.27 -3.79
C GLY A 154 -12.10 -9.03 -2.60
N GLY A 155 -11.29 -9.44 -1.62
CA GLY A 155 -11.74 -10.29 -0.53
C GLY A 155 -12.15 -11.71 -0.97
N ASP A 156 -11.63 -12.72 -0.30
CA ASP A 156 -11.99 -14.13 -0.46
C ASP A 156 -12.17 -14.77 0.91
N GLY A 157 -13.38 -14.59 1.46
CA GLY A 157 -13.76 -15.17 2.75
C GLY A 157 -13.72 -16.69 2.75
N LEU A 158 -14.00 -17.35 1.62
CA LEU A 158 -13.92 -18.81 1.49
C LEU A 158 -12.47 -19.27 1.62
N ARG A 159 -11.54 -18.57 0.96
CA ARG A 159 -10.10 -18.85 1.10
C ARG A 159 -9.62 -18.62 2.53
N GLY A 160 -10.13 -17.58 3.19
CA GLY A 160 -9.87 -17.34 4.62
C GLY A 160 -10.33 -18.50 5.49
N ILE A 161 -11.55 -19.00 5.26
CA ILE A 161 -12.12 -20.17 5.95
C ILE A 161 -11.24 -21.41 5.75
N GLU A 162 -10.86 -21.74 4.51
CA GLU A 162 -10.01 -22.90 4.22
C GLU A 162 -8.67 -22.84 4.95
N LEU A 163 -8.06 -21.65 5.01
CA LEU A 163 -6.79 -21.42 5.71
C LEU A 163 -6.92 -21.60 7.22
N LEU A 164 -8.07 -21.20 7.79
CA LEU A 164 -8.37 -21.38 9.21
C LEU A 164 -8.68 -22.85 9.55
N ASP A 165 -9.50 -23.52 8.73
CA ASP A 165 -9.80 -24.96 8.87
C ASP A 165 -8.51 -25.80 8.85
N ALA A 166 -7.64 -25.55 7.87
CA ALA A 166 -6.36 -26.24 7.75
C ALA A 166 -5.41 -25.97 8.92
N ALA A 167 -5.60 -24.86 9.63
CA ALA A 167 -4.84 -24.50 10.82
C ALA A 167 -5.51 -24.96 12.14
N GLY A 168 -6.66 -25.64 12.07
CA GLY A 168 -7.37 -26.19 13.22
C GLY A 168 -8.28 -25.21 13.93
N PHE A 169 -8.51 -24.02 13.35
CA PHE A 169 -9.54 -23.10 13.85
C PHE A 169 -10.87 -23.51 13.25
N ALA A 170 -11.77 -24.05 14.07
CA ALA A 170 -13.08 -24.52 13.62
C ALA A 170 -14.13 -24.08 14.64
N ASP A 171 -15.36 -23.90 14.16
CA ASP A 171 -16.53 -23.72 15.01
C ASP A 171 -16.90 -25.10 15.59
N VAL A 172 -16.60 -25.34 16.86
CA VAL A 172 -16.80 -26.63 17.54
C VAL A 172 -18.07 -26.67 18.38
N ASP A 173 -18.63 -25.51 18.73
CA ASP A 173 -19.84 -25.41 19.57
C ASP A 173 -21.08 -24.89 18.81
N SER A 174 -20.92 -24.61 17.51
CA SER A 174 -21.96 -24.14 16.58
C SER A 174 -22.55 -22.78 16.95
N ASP A 175 -21.76 -21.89 17.55
CA ASP A 175 -22.18 -20.53 17.90
C ASP A 175 -21.98 -19.52 16.75
N GLY A 176 -21.34 -19.95 15.65
CA GLY A 176 -21.05 -19.12 14.48
C GLY A 176 -19.70 -18.41 14.51
N TYR A 177 -18.94 -18.54 15.61
CA TYR A 177 -17.55 -18.13 15.73
C TYR A 177 -16.65 -19.37 15.71
N ARG A 178 -15.34 -19.15 15.49
CA ARG A 178 -14.37 -20.25 15.44
C ARG A 178 -13.59 -20.27 16.73
N GLU A 179 -13.22 -21.45 17.20
CA GLU A 179 -12.34 -21.63 18.34
C GLU A 179 -10.89 -21.76 17.88
N ALA A 180 -9.96 -21.52 18.80
CA ALA A 180 -8.57 -21.91 18.63
C ALA A 180 -8.43 -23.45 18.60
N PRO A 181 -7.32 -24.00 18.07
CA PRO A 181 -7.09 -25.44 18.05
C PRO A 181 -7.04 -26.12 19.43
N ASP A 182 -6.91 -25.35 20.51
CA ASP A 182 -6.98 -25.83 21.89
C ASP A 182 -8.42 -25.86 22.46
N GLY A 183 -9.41 -25.44 21.65
CA GLY A 183 -10.82 -25.36 22.01
C GLY A 183 -11.22 -24.10 22.78
N SER A 184 -10.32 -23.14 22.96
CA SER A 184 -10.64 -21.85 23.57
C SER A 184 -11.26 -20.88 22.56
N ASN A 185 -12.12 -19.97 23.02
CA ASN A 185 -12.73 -18.97 22.15
C ASN A 185 -11.65 -18.10 21.48
N LEU A 186 -11.74 -17.96 20.17
CA LEU A 186 -10.85 -17.10 19.41
C LEU A 186 -11.19 -15.63 19.67
N THR A 187 -10.22 -14.87 20.17
CA THR A 187 -10.37 -13.42 20.38
C THR A 187 -9.23 -12.67 19.70
N VAL A 188 -9.59 -11.62 18.96
CA VAL A 188 -8.64 -10.66 18.37
C VAL A 188 -9.04 -9.26 18.79
N GLU A 189 -8.11 -8.53 19.38
CA GLU A 189 -8.29 -7.13 19.74
C GLU A 189 -7.81 -6.25 18.59
N ILE A 190 -8.69 -5.38 18.09
CA ILE A 190 -8.36 -4.37 17.09
C ILE A 190 -8.39 -3.02 17.79
N GLN A 191 -7.27 -2.31 17.75
CA GLN A 191 -7.14 -0.95 18.26
C GLN A 191 -7.00 0.01 17.10
N TYR A 192 -7.69 1.14 17.18
CA TYR A 192 -7.53 2.26 16.27
C TYR A 192 -7.18 3.50 17.09
N LEU A 193 -6.45 4.42 16.47
CA LEU A 193 -6.23 5.75 17.04
C LEU A 193 -7.33 6.64 16.49
N GLU A 194 -8.08 7.29 17.38
CA GLU A 194 -8.89 8.45 17.02
C GLU A 194 -7.91 9.60 16.79
N THR A 195 -7.74 9.99 15.52
CA THR A 195 -6.95 11.14 15.10
C THR A 195 -7.85 12.34 14.84
#